data_AF-A0A948HKF2-F1
#
_entry.id   AF-A0A948HKF2-F1
#
_cell.length_a   1.000
_cell.length_b   1.000
_cell.length_c   1.000
_cell.angle_alpha   90.00
_cell.angle_beta   90.00
_cell.angle_gamma   90.00
#
_symmetry.space_group_name_H-M   'P 1'
#
loop_
_entity.id
_entity.type
_entity.pdbx_description
1 polymer ?
#
loop_
_entity_poly.entity_id
_entity_poly.type
_entity_poly.pdbx_seq_one_letter_code
_entity_poly.pdbx_strand_id
1 'polypeptide(L)'
;LGLNHNVMICVTEHSPEQALPLAKAREQVIAAIHADRTRQASEKAVDAVLAKLKAGQTLQALATSDKLQISPLPGLPRTQPVPTPEINRAVFSAPLPAEGKPSYGKVAVQGRYVIYAVTKVTPGNVAEVDPAQQQQLKEQLSQIDGMAAAKAYVDAMRKHFKVQTEEANL
;
A
#
# COMPACT_ATOMS: atom_id res chain seq x y z
N LEU A 1 -2.88 38.59 32.04
CA LEU A 1 -1.58 38.18 31.46
C LEU A 1 -1.16 36.92 32.19
N GLY A 2 -1.41 35.76 31.58
CA GLY A 2 -1.34 34.46 32.24
C GLY A 2 -0.33 33.51 31.60
N LEU A 3 0.21 32.66 32.48
CA LEU A 3 0.73 31.30 32.22
C LEU A 3 2.09 31.20 31.50
N ASN A 4 3.15 31.61 32.20
CA ASN A 4 4.50 31.08 31.96
C ASN A 4 4.67 29.78 32.76
N HIS A 5 4.52 28.63 32.12
CA HIS A 5 4.90 27.34 32.70
C HIS A 5 6.30 26.99 32.21
N ASN A 6 7.30 27.15 33.08
CA ASN A 6 8.65 26.66 32.83
C ASN A 6 8.74 25.21 33.32
N VAL A 7 9.04 24.28 32.40
CA VAL A 7 9.32 22.89 32.74
C VAL A 7 10.84 22.71 32.70
N MET A 8 11.44 22.44 33.86
CA MET A 8 12.85 22.14 33.98
C MET A 8 13.02 20.63 34.13
N ILE A 9 13.61 19.99 33.12
CA ILE A 9 13.90 18.56 33.15
C ILE A 9 15.34 18.40 33.61
N CYS A 10 15.53 17.94 34.85
CA CYS A 10 16.82 17.47 35.34
C CYS A 10 16.96 15.98 35.06
N VAL A 11 17.89 15.61 34.19
CA VAL A 11 18.24 14.20 33.95
C VAL A 11 19.01 13.70 35.17
N THR A 12 18.34 12.92 36.02
CA THR A 12 18.92 12.34 37.25
C THR A 12 19.82 11.14 36.99
N GLU A 13 19.58 10.42 35.89
CA GLU A 13 20.38 9.26 35.48
C GLU A 13 20.34 9.13 33.96
N HIS A 14 21.51 8.89 33.37
CA HIS A 14 21.66 8.58 31.94
C HIS A 14 22.08 7.12 31.82
N SER A 15 21.17 6.27 31.33
CA SER A 15 21.51 4.89 31.00
C SER A 15 22.07 4.85 29.58
N PRO A 16 23.37 4.53 29.39
CA PRO A 16 23.96 4.42 28.06
C PRO A 16 23.27 3.31 27.26
N GLU A 17 23.07 3.55 25.98
CA GLU A 17 22.42 2.62 25.06
C GLU A 17 23.16 1.28 25.04
N GLN A 18 22.60 0.27 25.72
CA GLN A 18 23.25 -1.02 25.88
C GLN A 18 22.84 -1.92 24.72
N ALA A 19 23.77 -2.16 23.79
CA ALA A 19 23.56 -3.07 22.67
C ALA A 19 23.07 -4.43 23.19
N LEU A 20 21.97 -4.94 22.63
CA LEU A 20 21.43 -6.23 23.02
C LEU A 20 22.54 -7.28 22.90
N PRO A 21 22.87 -8.02 23.97
CA PRO A 21 23.92 -9.03 23.92
C PRO A 21 23.62 -10.02 22.79
N LEU A 22 24.63 -10.38 22.00
CA LEU A 22 24.48 -11.33 20.89
C LEU A 22 23.79 -12.63 21.32
N ALA A 23 23.99 -13.09 22.56
CA ALA A 23 23.29 -14.25 23.11
C ALA A 23 21.75 -14.08 23.15
N LYS A 24 21.26 -12.88 23.47
CA LYS A 24 19.82 -12.54 23.47
C LYS A 24 19.30 -12.23 22.06
N ALA A 25 20.12 -11.67 21.19
CA ALA A 25 19.75 -11.38 19.80
C ALA A 25 19.84 -12.61 18.88
N ARG A 26 20.63 -13.64 19.22
CA ARG A 26 20.89 -14.80 18.37
C ARG A 26 19.61 -15.53 17.97
N GLU A 27 18.70 -15.77 18.91
CA GLU A 27 17.42 -16.40 18.58
C GLU A 27 16.55 -15.52 17.69
N GLN A 28 16.54 -14.20 17.94
CA GLN A 28 15.82 -13.24 17.10
C GLN A 28 16.40 -13.17 15.69
N VAL A 29 17.72 -13.20 15.55
CA VAL A 29 18.42 -13.20 14.25
C VAL A 29 18.17 -14.50 13.50
N ILE A 30 18.22 -15.66 14.16
CA ILE A 30 17.91 -16.95 13.53
C ILE A 30 16.45 -16.96 13.06
N ALA A 31 15.52 -16.51 13.90
CA ALA A 31 14.11 -16.40 13.54
C ALA A 31 13.90 -15.44 12.35
N ALA A 32 14.59 -14.29 12.35
CA ALA A 32 14.53 -13.32 11.26
C ALA A 32 15.10 -13.88 9.94
N ILE A 33 16.22 -14.61 9.99
CA ILE A 33 16.81 -15.25 8.81
C ILE A 33 15.89 -16.34 8.26
N HIS A 34 15.29 -17.15 9.13
CA HIS A 34 14.32 -18.16 8.71
C HIS A 34 13.11 -17.50 8.06
N ALA A 35 12.54 -16.46 8.67
CA ALA A 35 11.42 -15.70 8.12
C ALA A 35 11.77 -15.09 6.76
N ASP A 36 12.96 -14.49 6.62
CA ASP A 36 13.44 -13.89 5.37
C ASP A 36 13.60 -14.96 4.27
N ARG A 37 14.23 -16.10 4.58
CA ARG A 37 14.37 -17.22 3.62
C ARG A 37 13.01 -17.75 3.17
N THR A 38 12.07 -17.93 4.09
CA THR A 38 10.70 -18.36 3.76
C THR A 38 10.00 -17.32 2.88
N ARG A 39 10.19 -16.03 3.15
CA ARG A 39 9.65 -14.95 2.33
C ARG A 39 10.23 -14.97 0.91
N GLN A 40 11.55 -15.04 0.78
CA GLN A 40 12.21 -15.09 -0.53
C GLN A 40 11.82 -16.35 -1.33
N ALA A 41 11.72 -17.51 -0.68
CA ALA A 41 11.26 -18.73 -1.33
C ALA A 41 9.81 -18.59 -1.83
N SER A 42 8.95 -17.96 -1.04
CA SER A 42 7.56 -17.69 -1.40
C SER A 42 7.45 -16.68 -2.55
N GLU A 43 8.27 -15.62 -2.56
CA GLU A 43 8.34 -14.67 -3.67
C GLU A 43 8.74 -15.36 -4.97
N LYS A 44 9.79 -16.18 -4.94
CA LYS A 44 10.26 -16.93 -6.12
C LYS A 44 9.19 -17.90 -6.64
N ALA A 45 8.49 -18.60 -5.74
CA ALA A 45 7.41 -19.49 -6.13
C ALA A 45 6.27 -18.73 -6.82
N VAL A 46 5.87 -17.58 -6.26
CA VAL A 46 4.80 -16.73 -6.81
C VAL A 46 5.21 -16.14 -8.16
N ASP A 47 6.46 -15.71 -8.30
CA ASP A 47 6.98 -15.18 -9.56
C ASP A 47 7.04 -16.26 -10.65
N ALA A 48 7.40 -17.50 -10.28
CA ALA A 48 7.35 -18.62 -11.20
C ALA A 48 5.91 -18.92 -11.67
N VAL A 49 4.93 -18.90 -10.76
CA VAL A 49 3.51 -19.08 -11.11
C VAL A 49 3.01 -17.92 -11.97
N LEU A 50 3.39 -16.67 -11.65
CA LEU A 50 3.02 -15.49 -12.42
C LEU A 50 3.62 -15.51 -13.84
N ALA A 51 4.85 -16.00 -14.00
CA ALA A 51 5.47 -16.20 -15.30
C ALA A 51 4.72 -17.24 -16.14
N LYS A 52 4.29 -18.35 -15.53
CA LYS A 52 3.46 -19.37 -16.20
C LYS A 52 2.10 -18.82 -16.63
N LEU A 53 1.46 -18.00 -15.79
CA LEU A 53 0.20 -17.31 -16.13
C LEU A 53 0.38 -16.35 -17.31
N LYS A 54 1.45 -15.54 -17.29
CA LYS A 54 1.78 -14.64 -18.41
C LYS A 54 2.15 -15.39 -19.70
N ALA A 55 2.69 -16.60 -19.59
CA ALA A 55 2.98 -17.48 -20.72
C ALA A 55 1.72 -18.14 -21.33
N GLY A 56 0.54 -17.89 -20.78
CA GLY A 56 -0.74 -18.37 -21.31
C GLY A 56 -1.29 -19.63 -20.62
N GLN A 57 -0.69 -20.08 -19.50
CA GLN A 57 -1.32 -21.13 -18.70
C GLN A 57 -2.55 -20.59 -17.97
N THR A 58 -3.61 -21.39 -17.90
CA THR A 58 -4.84 -20.99 -17.20
C THR A 58 -4.65 -21.08 -15.70
N LEU A 59 -5.32 -20.19 -14.96
CA LEU A 59 -5.28 -20.18 -13.50
C LEU A 59 -5.77 -21.52 -12.93
N GLN A 60 -6.74 -22.14 -13.59
CA GLN A 60 -7.29 -23.46 -13.27
C GLN A 60 -6.26 -24.58 -13.39
N ALA A 61 -5.43 -24.57 -14.45
CA ALA A 61 -4.37 -25.56 -14.63
C ALA A 61 -3.30 -25.45 -13.53
N LEU A 62 -2.90 -24.22 -13.19
CA LEU A 62 -1.92 -23.96 -12.14
C LEU A 62 -2.46 -24.27 -10.74
N ALA A 63 -3.73 -23.99 -10.48
CA ALA A 63 -4.34 -24.34 -9.20
C ALA A 63 -4.43 -25.85 -8.99
N THR A 64 -4.69 -26.60 -10.04
CA THR A 64 -4.73 -28.07 -9.98
C THR A 64 -3.32 -28.64 -9.78
N SER A 65 -2.32 -28.10 -10.48
CA SER A 65 -0.92 -28.49 -10.35
C SER A 65 -0.35 -28.20 -8.97
N ASP A 66 -0.59 -26.99 -8.45
CA ASP A 66 0.07 -26.46 -7.26
C ASP A 66 -0.82 -26.53 -6.01
N LYS A 67 -1.97 -27.23 -6.07
CA LYS A 67 -3.00 -27.35 -5.01
C LYS A 67 -3.44 -25.98 -4.46
N LEU A 68 -3.48 -24.96 -5.31
CA LEU A 68 -3.89 -23.61 -4.92
C LEU A 68 -5.42 -23.51 -4.90
N GLN A 69 -5.96 -22.81 -3.90
CA GLN A 69 -7.39 -22.54 -3.84
C GLN A 69 -7.74 -21.37 -4.75
N ILE A 70 -8.57 -21.63 -5.77
CA ILE A 70 -9.18 -20.57 -6.59
C ILE A 70 -10.51 -20.21 -5.95
N SER A 71 -10.65 -18.95 -5.55
CA SER A 71 -11.94 -18.37 -5.20
C SER A 71 -12.35 -17.39 -6.31
N PRO A 72 -13.28 -17.77 -7.21
CA PRO A 72 -13.82 -16.83 -8.18
C PRO A 72 -14.70 -15.81 -7.44
N LEU A 73 -14.33 -14.54 -7.52
CA LEU A 73 -15.10 -13.42 -6.96
C LEU A 73 -15.70 -12.59 -8.11
N PRO A 74 -16.90 -12.95 -8.60
CA PRO A 74 -17.56 -12.16 -9.63
C PRO A 74 -18.05 -10.83 -9.06
N GLY A 75 -17.79 -9.73 -9.76
CA GLY A 75 -18.37 -8.43 -9.44
C GLY A 75 -17.91 -7.82 -8.12
N LEU A 76 -16.64 -8.02 -7.74
CA LEU A 76 -16.07 -7.40 -6.53
C LEU A 76 -16.14 -5.86 -6.62
N PRO A 77 -16.91 -5.17 -5.76
CA PRO A 77 -16.92 -3.72 -5.70
C PRO A 77 -15.70 -3.19 -4.94
N ARG A 78 -15.29 -1.95 -5.25
CA ARG A 78 -14.14 -1.27 -4.61
C ARG A 78 -14.25 -1.15 -3.09
N THR A 79 -15.46 -1.20 -2.55
CA THR A 79 -15.74 -0.98 -1.13
C THR A 79 -15.98 -2.27 -0.35
N GLN A 80 -15.94 -3.45 -0.98
CA GLN A 80 -16.16 -4.70 -0.27
C GLN A 80 -15.02 -5.01 0.72
N PRO A 81 -15.33 -5.34 1.99
CA PRO A 81 -14.33 -5.74 2.99
C PRO A 81 -13.68 -7.11 2.71
N VAL A 82 -14.35 -8.00 1.96
CA VAL A 82 -13.85 -9.33 1.60
C VAL A 82 -13.23 -9.27 0.20
N PRO A 83 -12.06 -9.88 -0.08
CA PRO A 83 -11.23 -10.74 0.77
C PRO A 83 -10.37 -10.00 1.80
N THR A 84 -9.79 -8.83 1.47
CA THR A 84 -9.30 -7.81 2.41
C THR A 84 -9.20 -6.46 1.67
N PRO A 85 -9.18 -5.30 2.37
CA PRO A 85 -8.98 -4.00 1.72
C PRO A 85 -7.65 -3.89 0.95
N GLU A 86 -6.59 -4.55 1.42
CA GLU A 86 -5.27 -4.57 0.77
C GLU A 86 -5.32 -5.32 -0.57
N ILE A 87 -5.95 -6.51 -0.59
CA ILE A 87 -6.16 -7.28 -1.81
C ILE A 87 -7.05 -6.50 -2.77
N ASN A 88 -8.13 -5.91 -2.26
CA ASN A 88 -9.06 -5.14 -3.07
C ASN A 88 -8.35 -3.95 -3.75
N ARG A 89 -7.57 -3.18 -3.00
CA ARG A 89 -6.74 -2.08 -3.57
C ARG A 89 -5.74 -2.58 -4.61
N ALA A 90 -5.05 -3.70 -4.35
CA ALA A 90 -4.09 -4.26 -5.30
C ALA A 90 -4.77 -4.71 -6.60
N VAL A 91 -5.92 -5.40 -6.51
CA VAL A 91 -6.73 -5.82 -7.66
C VAL A 91 -7.18 -4.62 -8.48
N PHE A 92 -7.64 -3.53 -7.84
CA PHE A 92 -8.08 -2.32 -8.54
C PHE A 92 -6.95 -1.42 -9.05
N SER A 93 -5.71 -1.63 -8.59
CA SER A 93 -4.51 -0.95 -9.10
C SER A 93 -3.88 -1.69 -10.28
N ALA A 94 -4.37 -2.91 -10.58
CA ALA A 94 -3.90 -3.68 -11.72
C ALA A 94 -4.26 -2.99 -13.04
N PRO A 95 -3.45 -3.18 -14.11
CA PRO A 95 -3.78 -2.63 -15.41
C PRO A 95 -5.10 -3.22 -15.91
N LEU A 96 -5.87 -2.43 -16.66
CA LEU A 96 -7.14 -2.86 -17.23
C LEU A 96 -6.90 -4.10 -18.11
N PRO A 97 -7.67 -5.19 -17.93
CA PRO A 97 -7.56 -6.35 -18.79
C PRO A 97 -8.01 -5.98 -20.21
N ALA A 98 -7.22 -6.38 -21.21
CA ALA A 98 -7.65 -6.34 -22.60
C ALA A 98 -8.63 -7.49 -22.87
N GLU A 99 -9.45 -7.36 -23.91
CA GLU A 99 -10.41 -8.40 -24.29
C GLU A 99 -9.71 -9.76 -24.46
N GLY A 100 -10.14 -10.76 -23.70
CA GLY A 100 -9.55 -12.10 -23.70
C GLY A 100 -8.18 -12.24 -22.99
N LYS A 101 -7.63 -11.17 -22.39
CA LYS A 101 -6.35 -11.21 -21.65
C LYS A 101 -6.53 -10.72 -20.21
N PRO A 102 -6.67 -11.64 -19.24
CA PRO A 102 -6.72 -11.27 -17.84
C PRO A 102 -5.43 -10.55 -17.41
N SER A 103 -5.60 -9.55 -16.57
CA SER A 103 -4.48 -8.86 -15.93
C SER A 103 -4.07 -9.62 -14.67
N TYR A 104 -2.81 -10.05 -14.60
CA TYR A 104 -2.30 -10.83 -13.47
C TYR A 104 -1.45 -9.97 -12.55
N GLY A 105 -1.63 -10.15 -11.24
CA GLY A 105 -0.81 -9.48 -10.23
C GLY A 105 -0.62 -10.32 -8.97
N LYS A 106 0.27 -9.85 -8.11
CA LYS A 106 0.57 -10.45 -6.81
C LYS A 106 0.42 -9.41 -5.70
N VAL A 107 -0.01 -9.85 -4.53
CA VAL A 107 -0.08 -9.02 -3.32
C VAL A 107 0.40 -9.83 -2.13
N ALA A 108 1.25 -9.21 -1.29
CA ALA A 108 1.67 -9.79 -0.02
C ALA A 108 0.71 -9.33 1.08
N VAL A 109 0.08 -10.27 1.77
CA VAL A 109 -0.92 -10.03 2.81
C VAL A 109 -0.60 -10.92 3.98
N GLN A 110 -0.33 -10.34 5.15
CA GLN A 110 -0.07 -11.07 6.40
C GLN A 110 0.98 -12.19 6.27
N GLY A 111 2.06 -11.93 5.53
CA GLY A 111 3.16 -12.90 5.32
C GLY A 111 2.84 -14.01 4.32
N ARG A 112 1.70 -13.95 3.61
CA ARG A 112 1.35 -14.84 2.51
C ARG A 112 1.25 -14.05 1.21
N TYR A 113 1.57 -14.70 0.09
CA TYR A 113 1.37 -14.11 -1.22
C TYR A 113 0.07 -14.63 -1.82
N VAL A 114 -0.71 -13.70 -2.37
CA VAL A 114 -1.94 -13.98 -3.09
C VAL A 114 -1.74 -13.55 -4.54
N ILE A 115 -2.07 -14.44 -5.47
CA ILE A 115 -2.09 -14.16 -6.91
C ILE A 115 -3.54 -13.87 -7.29
N TYR A 116 -3.75 -12.80 -8.04
CA TYR A 116 -5.07 -12.46 -8.57
C TYR A 116 -5.02 -12.33 -10.08
N ALA A 117 -6.15 -12.62 -10.72
CA ALA A 117 -6.38 -12.39 -12.13
C ALA A 117 -7.65 -11.57 -12.33
N VAL A 118 -7.50 -10.40 -12.94
CA VAL A 118 -8.61 -9.51 -13.28
C VAL A 118 -9.06 -9.86 -14.68
N THR A 119 -10.24 -10.46 -14.83
CA THR A 119 -10.78 -10.88 -16.12
C THR A 119 -11.59 -9.79 -16.80
N LYS A 120 -12.32 -8.98 -16.03
CA LYS A 120 -13.17 -7.91 -16.53
C LYS A 120 -13.24 -6.76 -15.52
N VAL A 121 -13.17 -5.53 -16.02
CA VAL A 121 -13.43 -4.31 -15.24
C VAL A 121 -14.70 -3.68 -15.80
N THR A 122 -15.71 -3.53 -14.96
CA THR A 122 -16.94 -2.79 -15.31
C THR A 122 -16.77 -1.36 -14.79
N PRO A 123 -16.60 -0.35 -15.65
CA PRO A 123 -16.59 1.03 -15.20
C PRO A 123 -17.96 1.40 -14.63
N GLY A 124 -17.96 2.18 -13.54
CA GLY A 124 -19.20 2.77 -13.04
C GLY A 124 -19.76 3.76 -14.07
N ASN A 125 -21.07 3.73 -14.28
CA ASN A 125 -21.73 4.66 -15.18
C ASN A 125 -21.95 6.00 -14.46
N VAL A 126 -21.28 7.06 -14.90
CA VAL A 126 -21.45 8.40 -14.30
C VAL A 126 -22.87 8.92 -14.48
N ALA A 127 -23.57 8.50 -15.55
CA ALA A 127 -24.96 8.89 -15.80
C ALA A 127 -25.96 8.32 -14.79
N GLU A 128 -25.59 7.29 -14.03
CA GLU A 128 -26.42 6.71 -12.95
C GLU A 128 -26.17 7.39 -11.60
N VAL A 129 -25.16 8.25 -11.50
CA VAL A 129 -24.84 8.99 -10.28
C VAL A 129 -25.76 10.21 -10.19
N ASP A 130 -26.41 10.39 -9.04
CA ASP A 130 -27.28 11.52 -8.79
C ASP A 130 -26.56 12.86 -9.03
N PRO A 131 -27.19 13.85 -9.70
CA PRO A 131 -26.55 15.13 -10.01
C PRO A 131 -25.98 15.85 -8.79
N ALA A 132 -26.62 15.74 -7.62
CA ALA A 132 -26.12 16.35 -6.39
C ALA A 132 -24.85 15.65 -5.89
N GLN A 133 -24.77 14.32 -6.03
CA GLN A 133 -23.55 13.56 -5.71
C GLN A 133 -22.40 13.89 -6.67
N GLN A 134 -22.70 14.08 -7.97
CA GLN A 134 -21.69 14.51 -8.94
C GLN A 134 -21.13 15.89 -8.60
N GLN A 135 -22.00 16.83 -8.24
CA GLN A 135 -21.61 18.18 -7.85
C GLN A 135 -20.75 18.17 -6.58
N GLN A 136 -21.16 17.43 -5.55
CA GLN A 136 -20.38 17.30 -4.32
C GLN A 136 -19.00 16.68 -4.57
N LEU A 137 -18.91 15.63 -5.40
CA LEU A 137 -17.64 15.00 -5.77
C LEU A 137 -16.74 15.98 -6.55
N LYS A 138 -17.32 16.76 -7.47
CA LYS A 138 -16.61 17.78 -8.23
C LYS A 138 -16.02 18.87 -7.31
N GLU A 139 -16.80 19.34 -6.34
CA GLU A 139 -16.35 20.32 -5.35
C GLU A 139 -15.23 19.77 -4.48
N GLN A 140 -15.36 18.52 -4.01
CA GLN A 140 -14.31 17.85 -3.23
C GLN A 140 -13.00 17.70 -4.01
N LEU A 141 -13.06 17.26 -5.27
CA LEU A 141 -11.89 17.14 -6.13
C LEU A 141 -11.26 18.51 -6.41
N SER A 142 -12.08 19.53 -6.66
CA SER A 142 -11.61 20.91 -6.87
C SER A 142 -10.89 21.46 -5.64
N GLN A 143 -11.36 21.13 -4.43
CA GLN A 143 -10.69 21.51 -3.18
C GLN A 143 -9.33 20.82 -3.03
N ILE A 144 -9.25 19.52 -3.31
CA ILE A 144 -7.99 18.75 -3.25
C ILE A 144 -6.96 19.32 -4.23
N ASP A 145 -7.36 19.54 -5.48
CA ASP A 145 -6.48 20.11 -6.51
C ASP A 145 -6.06 21.54 -6.15
N GLY A 146 -6.98 22.36 -5.61
CA GLY A 146 -6.69 23.71 -5.13
C GLY A 146 -5.66 23.73 -4.00
N MET A 147 -5.78 22.82 -3.02
CA MET A 147 -4.80 22.67 -1.93
C MET A 147 -3.44 22.20 -2.44
N ALA A 148 -3.42 21.23 -3.37
CA ALA A 148 -2.18 20.74 -3.98
C ALA A 148 -1.47 21.84 -4.78
N ALA A 149 -2.22 22.62 -5.57
CA ALA A 149 -1.71 23.75 -6.33
C ALA A 149 -1.17 24.86 -5.41
N ALA A 150 -1.90 25.21 -4.34
CA ALA A 150 -1.44 26.19 -3.36
C ALA A 150 -0.14 25.75 -2.67
N LYS A 151 -0.06 24.49 -2.26
CA LYS A 151 1.17 23.91 -1.69
C LYS A 151 2.33 23.96 -2.69
N ALA A 152 2.11 23.53 -3.93
CA ALA A 152 3.12 23.55 -4.97
C ALA A 152 3.61 24.99 -5.26
N TYR A 153 2.70 25.96 -5.26
CA TYR A 153 3.03 27.38 -5.41
C TYR A 153 3.89 27.89 -4.26
N VAL A 154 3.52 27.59 -3.00
CA VAL A 154 4.32 27.98 -1.82
C VAL A 154 5.69 27.30 -1.83
N ASP A 155 5.76 26.01 -2.16
CA ASP A 155 7.01 25.26 -2.23
C ASP A 155 7.93 25.81 -3.34
N ALA A 156 7.37 26.20 -4.49
CA ALA A 156 8.11 26.88 -5.54
C ALA A 156 8.63 28.26 -5.09
N MET A 157 7.78 29.06 -4.44
CA MET A 157 8.15 30.38 -3.92
C MET A 157 9.30 30.26 -2.90
N ARG A 158 9.22 29.33 -1.95
CA ARG A 158 10.29 29.08 -0.97
C ARG A 158 11.62 28.69 -1.61
N LYS A 159 11.62 28.05 -2.78
CA LYS A 159 12.86 27.73 -3.53
C LYS A 159 13.45 28.94 -4.25
N HIS A 160 12.60 29.86 -4.70
CA HIS A 160 13.03 31.07 -5.40
C HIS A 160 13.45 32.21 -4.47
N PHE A 161 12.96 32.23 -3.23
CA PHE A 161 13.30 33.25 -2.24
C PHE A 161 14.25 32.69 -1.18
N LYS A 162 15.28 33.46 -0.81
CA LYS A 162 16.24 33.09 0.23
C LYS A 162 15.59 33.25 1.61
N VAL A 163 14.82 32.25 2.03
CA VAL A 163 14.18 32.22 3.36
C VAL A 163 15.23 31.81 4.38
N GLN A 164 15.66 32.75 5.23
CA GLN A 164 16.44 32.46 6.44
C GLN A 164 15.47 32.22 7.59
N THR A 165 15.34 30.99 8.05
CA THR A 165 14.67 30.66 9.31
C THR A 165 15.68 30.83 10.45
N GLU A 166 15.53 31.88 11.24
CA GLU A 166 16.22 32.04 12.53
C GLU A 166 15.58 31.05 13.53
N GLU A 167 16.28 29.98 13.89
CA GLU A 167 15.81 28.93 14.82
C GLU A 167 15.63 29.41 16.27
N ALA A 168 15.81 30.70 16.55
CA ALA A 168 15.68 31.27 17.89
C ALA A 168 14.23 31.36 18.42
N ASN A 169 13.22 30.94 17.64
CA ASN A 169 11.79 31.03 18.00
C ASN A 169 10.96 29.78 17.60
N LEU A 170 11.58 28.61 17.50
CA LEU A 170 10.89 27.31 17.50
C LEU A 170 10.93 26.68 18.90
#